data_AF-A0A0B5ATW3-F1
#
_entry.id   AF-A0A0B5ATW3-F1
#
_cell.length_a   1.000
_cell.length_b   1.000
_cell.length_c   1.000
_cell.angle_alpha   90.00
_cell.angle_beta   90.00
_cell.angle_gamma   90.00
#
_symmetry.space_group_name_H-M   'P 1'
#
loop_
_entity.id
_entity.type
_entity.pdbx_description
1 polymer ?
#
loop_
_entity_poly.entity_id
_entity_poly.type
_entity_poly.pdbx_seq_one_letter_code
_entity_poly.pdbx_strand_id
1 'polypeptide(L)' 'MDKMYRVMGFWTGIFSVLFYLGHMPKTSLLFLAQTGFFILLGYMKLSERMYVYVFFVYLTIFFAGFTYWTTFMMPLRGPL' A
#
# COMPACT_ATOMS: atom_id res chain seq x y z
N MET A 1 17.17 5.41 -6.21
CA MET A 1 16.33 4.85 -5.10
C MET A 1 15.60 3.55 -5.51
N ASP A 2 16.05 2.92 -6.59
CA ASP A 2 15.29 1.92 -7.35
C ASP A 2 15.22 0.58 -6.61
N LYS A 3 16.31 0.22 -5.91
CA LYS A 3 16.37 -0.97 -5.04
C LYS A 3 15.40 -0.86 -3.85
N MET A 4 15.21 0.33 -3.28
CA MET A 4 14.28 0.51 -2.15
C MET A 4 12.83 0.27 -2.56
N TYR A 5 12.42 0.75 -3.74
CA TYR A 5 11.08 0.51 -4.26
C TYR A 5 10.82 -0.98 -4.54
N ARG A 6 11.83 -1.72 -4.98
CA ARG A 6 11.74 -3.19 -5.13
C ARG A 6 11.64 -3.92 -3.79
N VAL A 7 12.38 -3.47 -2.77
CA VAL A 7 12.27 -4.01 -1.41
C VAL A 7 10.88 -3.73 -0.82
N MET A 8 10.32 -2.54 -1.04
CA MET A 8 8.94 -2.22 -0.64
C MET A 8 7.91 -3.09 -1.37
N GLY A 9 8.09 -3.29 -2.68
CA GLY A 9 7.28 -4.22 -3.48
C GLY A 9 7.33 -5.65 -2.93
N PHE A 10 8.52 -6.15 -2.60
CA PHE A 10 8.69 -7.46 -1.99
C PHE A 10 7.91 -7.62 -0.67
N TRP A 11 8.04 -6.64 0.25
CA TRP A 11 7.34 -6.69 1.54
C TRP A 11 5.81 -6.58 1.39
N THR A 12 5.33 -5.69 0.53
CA THR A 12 3.88 -5.57 0.25
C THR A 12 3.32 -6.84 -0.37
N GLY A 13 4.12 -7.57 -1.16
CA GLY A 13 3.74 -8.86 -1.74
C GLY A 13 3.57 -9.94 -0.68
N ILE A 14 4.49 -9.99 0.29
CA ILE A 14 4.36 -10.88 1.46
C ILE A 14 3.08 -10.55 2.23
N PHE A 15 2.80 -9.26 2.48
CA PHE A 15 1.56 -8.86 3.16
C PHE A 15 0.30 -9.24 2.38
N SER A 16 0.31 -9.12 1.05
CA SER A 16 -0.78 -9.61 0.22
C SER A 16 -1.05 -11.10 0.44
N VAL A 17 0.00 -11.92 0.46
CA VAL A 17 -0.12 -13.38 0.70
C VAL A 17 -0.64 -13.65 2.12
N LEU A 18 -0.13 -12.94 3.12
CA LEU A 18 -0.57 -13.07 4.52
C LEU A 18 -2.05 -12.67 4.69
N PHE A 19 -2.52 -11.59 4.07
CA PHE A 19 -3.93 -11.19 4.13
C PHE A 19 -4.85 -12.16 3.39
N TYR A 20 -4.37 -12.77 2.31
CA TYR A 20 -5.10 -13.81 1.60
C TYR A 20 -5.28 -15.06 2.48
N LEU A 21 -4.21 -15.49 3.16
CA LEU A 21 -4.25 -16.56 4.16
C LEU A 21 -5.12 -16.19 5.37
N GLY A 22 -5.13 -14.92 5.76
CA GLY A 22 -5.97 -14.38 6.84
C GLY A 22 -7.47 -14.23 6.49
N HIS A 23 -7.95 -14.83 5.40
CA HIS A 23 -9.34 -14.76 4.94
C HIS A 23 -9.86 -13.33 4.71
N MET A 24 -8.98 -12.36 4.40
CA MET A 24 -9.36 -10.99 4.05
C MET A 24 -9.09 -10.71 2.56
N PRO A 25 -9.93 -11.24 1.64
CA PRO A 25 -9.65 -11.20 0.21
C PRO A 25 -9.69 -9.78 -0.38
N LYS A 26 -10.49 -8.88 0.20
CA LYS A 26 -10.60 -7.49 -0.29
C LYS A 26 -9.32 -6.69 -0.03
N THR A 27 -8.74 -6.84 1.16
CA THR A 27 -7.48 -6.17 1.54
C THR A 27 -6.28 -6.83 0.89
N SER A 28 -6.27 -8.16 0.72
CA SER A 28 -5.18 -8.84 0.01
C SER A 28 -5.05 -8.36 -1.43
N LEU A 29 -6.16 -8.19 -2.16
CA LEU A 29 -6.16 -7.72 -3.55
C LEU A 29 -5.66 -6.27 -3.68
N LEU A 30 -5.98 -5.42 -2.69
CA LEU A 30 -5.49 -4.06 -2.57
C LEU A 30 -3.96 -4.01 -2.39
N PHE A 31 -3.43 -4.85 -1.49
CA PHE A 31 -1.99 -4.96 -1.26
C PHE A 31 -1.27 -5.57 -2.47
N LEU A 32 -1.89 -6.50 -3.19
CA LEU A 32 -1.35 -7.06 -4.44
C LEU A 32 -1.22 -6.00 -5.52
N ALA A 33 -2.25 -5.17 -5.71
CA ALA A 33 -2.21 -4.06 -6.66
C ALA A 33 -1.09 -3.06 -6.32
N GLN A 34 -0.94 -2.75 -5.03
CA GLN A 34 0.13 -1.88 -4.53
C GLN A 34 1.53 -2.50 -4.73
N THR A 35 1.68 -3.80 -4.55
CA THR A 35 2.93 -4.52 -4.87
C THR A 35 3.31 -4.37 -6.33
N GLY A 36 2.35 -4.59 -7.23
CA GLY A 36 2.53 -4.38 -8.66
C GLY A 36 3.03 -2.96 -8.94
N PHE A 37 2.39 -1.95 -8.34
CA PHE A 37 2.74 -0.54 -8.49
C PHE A 37 4.19 -0.23 -8.04
N PHE A 38 4.60 -0.69 -6.85
CA PHE A 38 5.96 -0.44 -6.34
C PHE A 38 7.04 -1.17 -7.14
N ILE A 39 6.76 -2.39 -7.60
CA ILE A 39 7.69 -3.15 -8.44
C ILE A 39 7.85 -2.46 -9.80
N LEU A 40 6.75 -2.09 -10.47
CA LEU A 40 6.77 -1.40 -11.75
C LEU A 40 7.57 -0.10 -11.69
N LEU A 41 7.29 0.73 -10.68
CA LEU A 41 8.03 1.97 -10.47
C LEU A 41 9.51 1.70 -10.19
N GLY A 42 9.84 0.67 -9.42
CA GLY A 42 11.23 0.24 -9.15
C GLY A 42 12.00 -0.27 -10.38
N TYR A 43 11.32 -0.58 -11.48
CA TYR A 43 11.95 -0.89 -12.77
C TYR A 43 12.10 0.33 -13.67
N MET A 44 11.26 1.36 -13.50
CA MET A 44 11.47 2.65 -14.13
C MET A 44 12.61 3.36 -13.41
N LYS A 45 13.76 3.50 -14.08
CA LYS A 45 14.95 4.21 -13.58
C LYS A 45 14.70 5.72 -13.47
N LEU A 46 13.77 6.13 -12.61
CA LEU A 46 13.39 7.51 -12.34
C LEU A 46 14.49 8.24 -11.57
N SER A 47 14.50 9.57 -11.70
CA SER A 47 15.39 10.40 -10.88
C SER A 47 15.03 10.28 -9.39
N GLU A 48 16.03 10.41 -8.52
CA GLU A 48 15.86 10.22 -7.07
C GLU A 48 14.82 11.17 -6.47
N ARG A 49 14.74 12.41 -6.97
CA ARG A 49 13.72 13.39 -6.55
C ARG A 49 12.31 12.95 -6.93
N MET A 50 12.12 12.36 -8.11
CA MET A 50 10.81 11.87 -8.53
C MET A 50 10.34 10.70 -7.67
N TYR A 51 11.26 9.79 -7.31
CA TYR A 51 10.97 8.71 -6.36
C TYR A 51 10.51 9.23 -4.99
N VAL A 52 11.10 10.32 -4.50
CA VAL A 52 10.68 10.94 -3.24
C VAL A 52 9.29 11.55 -3.37
N TYR A 53 8.99 12.27 -4.46
CA TYR A 53 7.66 12.84 -4.67
C TYR A 53 6.56 11.78 -4.77
N VAL A 54 6.78 10.68 -5.50
CA VAL A 54 5.81 9.58 -5.57
C VAL A 54 5.59 8.96 -4.19
N PHE A 55 6.66 8.83 -3.40
CA PHE A 55 6.56 8.29 -2.05
C PHE A 55 5.72 9.18 -1.12
N PHE A 56 5.92 10.50 -1.18
CA PHE A 56 5.13 11.45 -0.39
C PHE A 56 3.65 11.47 -0.77
N VAL A 57 3.34 11.43 -2.08
CA VAL A 57 1.96 11.34 -2.56
C VAL A 57 1.32 10.04 -2.07
N TYR A 58 2.04 8.91 -2.19
CA TYR A 58 1.58 7.62 -1.70
C TYR A 58 1.29 7.65 -0.18
N LEU A 59 2.20 8.22 0.63
CA LEU A 59 2.00 8.34 2.08
C LEU A 59 0.79 9.20 2.43
N THR A 60 0.59 10.31 1.72
CA THR A 60 -0.53 11.23 1.98
C THR A 60 -1.87 10.58 1.67
N ILE A 61 -1.98 9.90 0.52
CA ILE A 61 -3.19 9.18 0.12
C ILE A 61 -3.46 8.02 1.08
N PHE A 62 -2.42 7.24 1.42
CA PHE A 62 -2.55 6.14 2.37
C PHE A 62 -3.01 6.63 3.74
N PHE A 63 -2.41 7.71 4.25
CA PHE A 63 -2.78 8.28 5.54
C PHE A 63 -4.23 8.79 5.52
N ALA A 64 -4.61 9.58 4.51
CA ALA A 64 -5.98 10.07 4.39
C ALA A 64 -7.01 8.94 4.24
N GLY A 65 -6.72 7.94 3.40
CA GLY A 65 -7.57 6.77 3.21
C GLY A 65 -7.70 5.90 4.46
N PHE A 66 -6.60 5.69 5.18
CA PHE A 66 -6.59 4.98 6.45
C PHE A 66 -7.37 5.73 7.52
N THR A 67 -7.15 7.04 7.68
CA THR A 67 -7.90 7.89 8.61
C THR A 67 -9.39 7.88 8.27
N TYR A 68 -9.77 7.95 6.99
CA TYR A 68 -11.17 7.85 6.59
C TYR A 68 -11.78 6.49 6.98
N TRP A 69 -11.08 5.39 6.70
CA TRP A 69 -11.55 4.05 7.04
C TRP A 69 -11.70 3.86 8.56
N THR A 70 -10.72 4.27 9.35
CA THR A 70 -10.78 4.09 10.82
C THR A 70 -11.75 5.06 11.50
N THR A 71 -11.96 6.26 10.95
CA THR A 71 -12.86 7.26 11.56
C THR A 71 -14.33 7.03 11.21
N PHE A 72 -14.63 6.65 9.95
CA PHE A 72 -16.01 6.60 9.45
C PHE A 72 -16.52 5.18 9.18
N MET A 73 -15.65 4.27 8.72
CA MET A 73 -16.05 2.87 8.44
C MET A 73 -15.92 1.95 9.66
N MET A 74 -15.23 2.39 10.71
CA MET A 74 -15.12 1.67 11.99
C MET A 74 -15.80 2.46 13.12
N PRO A 75 -17.14 2.59 13.11
CA PRO A 75 -17.86 3.32 14.15
C PRO A 75 -17.70 2.60 15.50
N LEU A 76 -17.45 3.38 16.57
CA LEU A 76 -17.32 2.93 17.96
C LEU A 76 -18.60 2.27 18.55
N ARG A 77 -19.72 2.31 17.83
CA ARG A 77 -21.02 1.77 18.27
C ARG A 77 -21.32 0.52 17.46
N GLY A 78 -21.17 -0.65 18.10
CA GLY A 78 -21.64 -1.92 17.56
C GLY A 78 -23.14 -1.91 17.26
N PRO A 79 -23.64 -2.88 16.48
CA PRO A 79 -25.04 -2.90 16.04
C PRO A 79 -25.96 -2.98 17.27
N LEU A 80 -26.83 -1.97 17.41
CA LEU A 80 -28.04 -2.04 18.22
C LEU A 80 -29.20 -2.46 17.33
#